data_AF-A0A5C7PU41-F1
#
_entry.id   AF-A0A5C7PU41-F1
#
_cell.length_a   1.000
_cell.length_b   1.000
_cell.length_c   1.000
_cell.angle_alpha   90.00
_cell.angle_beta   90.00
_cell.angle_gamma   90.00
#
_symmetry.space_group_name_H-M   'P 1'
#
loop_
_entity.id
_entity.type
_entity.pdbx_description
1 polymer ?
#
loop_
_entity_poly.entity_id
_entity_poly.type
_entity_poly.pdbx_seq_one_letter_code
_entity_poly.pdbx_strand_id
1 'polypeptide(L)'
;MRVNPQARGWARYLYSDDQPRDDDGKWTDGGGSSVSSKSPGPVREIQYRGGVEGHTARVQYSTRNQKMAESYVDMSNDRFGSGAALHRVQVQIQRPAPASEIETIAKSIGIDNEFNTPASVFDSELHGRESVDRLVNELERRGYDGAILPDIAYGTEIEDDAFISFQKPKVTAPAPPVKTPVRAAPAARTFPKIEERRRHERIRARAIANREQRLKERRERLRRERLRSKGKFLEARNLYSDDQPRDDDGKWTDGGGSTSAGKGPESFNAREGTDRLSTLPVHPSEFVAQQFQGVKTPLTIGGEVLNELPGGFGFNNKAWEGAWTKEREEIQDRIASKGNYQDWLNSASVTEERSLSDLQTFQTWVGSDKVKDYIAKYAKEGVGDLAKGIVVVRYKGKDWLADGNHRAAALLLSGVNRVNVRIYDLE
;
A
#
# COMPACT_ATOMS: atom_id res chain seq x y z
N MET A 1 64.37 -11.18 27.72
CA MET A 1 63.59 -12.27 27.10
C MET A 1 62.57 -12.80 28.10
N ARG A 2 61.28 -12.60 27.85
CA ARG A 2 60.16 -13.51 28.19
C ARG A 2 58.89 -12.91 27.57
N VAL A 3 58.33 -13.65 26.62
CA VAL A 3 57.13 -13.30 25.86
C VAL A 3 55.91 -13.80 26.65
N ASN A 4 54.89 -12.96 26.76
CA ASN A 4 53.63 -13.27 27.44
C ASN A 4 52.58 -13.72 26.40
N PRO A 5 52.01 -14.94 26.47
CA PRO A 5 50.97 -15.37 25.55
C PRO A 5 49.60 -15.31 26.24
N GLN A 6 48.82 -14.26 25.95
CA GLN A 6 47.37 -14.31 26.10
C GLN A 6 46.69 -13.61 24.93
N ALA A 7 46.19 -14.43 24.01
CA ALA A 7 45.27 -14.03 22.97
C ALA A 7 44.06 -14.98 22.99
N ARG A 8 42.89 -14.40 22.67
CA ARG A 8 41.62 -15.03 22.24
C ARG A 8 40.61 -15.40 23.34
N GLY A 9 39.79 -14.41 23.70
CA GLY A 9 38.40 -14.62 24.11
C GLY A 9 37.47 -14.18 22.98
N TRP A 10 36.79 -15.13 22.34
CA TRP A 10 35.72 -14.87 21.36
C TRP A 10 34.42 -14.63 22.12
N ALA A 11 33.72 -13.54 21.81
CA ALA A 11 32.42 -13.22 22.39
C ALA A 11 31.38 -14.27 21.93
N ARG A 12 30.80 -15.00 22.89
CA ARG A 12 29.57 -15.76 22.69
C ARG A 12 28.40 -14.77 22.82
N TYR A 13 27.64 -14.60 21.75
CA TYR A 13 26.32 -13.97 21.83
C TYR A 13 25.42 -14.87 22.66
N LEU A 14 24.87 -14.33 23.75
CA LEU A 14 23.84 -14.96 24.56
C LEU A 14 22.50 -14.80 23.85
N TYR A 15 21.92 -15.89 23.37
CA TYR A 15 20.50 -15.99 23.04
C TYR A 15 19.81 -16.77 24.16
N SER A 16 18.59 -16.37 24.54
CA SER A 16 17.79 -17.03 25.58
C SER A 16 17.32 -18.41 25.11
N ASP A 17 17.33 -19.41 25.99
CA ASP A 17 16.83 -20.76 25.71
C ASP A 17 15.30 -20.81 25.44
N ASP A 18 14.58 -19.73 25.78
CA ASP A 18 13.12 -19.65 25.69
C ASP A 18 12.57 -19.15 24.33
N GLN A 19 13.39 -19.07 23.28
CA GLN A 19 12.90 -18.63 21.98
C GLN A 19 12.19 -19.77 21.21
N PRO A 20 11.07 -19.49 20.51
CA PRO A 20 10.29 -20.52 19.83
C PRO A 20 11.12 -21.21 18.74
N ARG A 21 11.03 -22.54 18.71
CA ARG A 21 11.65 -23.43 17.73
C ARG A 21 10.55 -24.23 17.03
N ASP A 22 10.81 -24.70 15.81
CA ASP A 22 9.95 -25.73 15.22
C ASP A 22 10.14 -27.06 15.95
N ASP A 23 9.31 -28.03 15.58
CA ASP A 23 9.36 -29.41 16.05
C ASP A 23 10.72 -30.10 15.73
N ASP A 24 11.52 -29.53 14.81
CA ASP A 24 12.87 -29.99 14.46
C ASP A 24 13.98 -29.27 15.26
N GLY A 25 13.63 -28.39 16.21
CA GLY A 25 14.58 -27.62 17.02
C GLY A 25 15.30 -26.50 16.26
N LYS A 26 14.91 -26.26 15.01
CA LYS A 26 15.40 -25.14 14.21
C LYS A 26 14.63 -23.89 14.55
N TRP A 27 15.26 -22.77 14.23
CA TRP A 27 14.64 -21.46 14.37
C TRP A 27 13.49 -21.36 13.38
N THR A 28 12.27 -21.26 13.89
CA THR A 28 11.14 -20.82 13.05
C THR A 28 11.25 -19.33 12.87
N ASP A 29 11.25 -18.87 11.62
CA ASP A 29 11.06 -17.47 11.24
C ASP A 29 9.61 -17.07 11.53
N GLY A 30 9.23 -17.10 12.80
CA GLY A 30 7.89 -16.89 13.29
C GLY A 30 7.59 -15.41 13.49
N GLY A 31 6.95 -14.81 12.49
CA GLY A 31 6.12 -13.63 12.66
C GLY A 31 6.70 -12.36 12.05
N GLY A 32 6.07 -11.91 10.96
CA GLY A 32 6.25 -10.56 10.45
C GLY A 32 6.12 -9.54 11.58
N SER A 33 7.04 -8.58 11.59
CA SER A 33 7.09 -7.45 12.50
C SER A 33 5.77 -6.70 12.56
N SER A 34 4.83 -7.18 13.36
CA SER A 34 3.96 -6.27 14.08
C SER A 34 4.88 -5.49 15.01
N VAL A 35 5.11 -4.23 14.65
CA VAL A 35 5.89 -3.27 15.44
C VAL A 35 5.29 -3.28 16.84
N SER A 36 5.89 -4.05 17.74
CA SER A 36 5.48 -4.07 19.14
C SER A 36 5.66 -2.63 19.61
N SER A 37 4.59 -2.03 20.12
CA SER A 37 4.50 -0.64 20.61
C SER A 37 5.39 -0.35 21.84
N LYS A 38 6.36 -1.22 22.14
CA LYS A 38 7.40 -0.95 23.13
C LYS A 38 8.29 0.16 22.57
N SER A 39 8.34 1.29 23.28
CA SER A 39 9.22 2.41 22.96
C SER A 39 10.61 1.89 22.61
N PRO A 40 11.13 2.21 21.40
CA PRO A 40 12.41 1.68 20.99
C PRO A 40 13.48 2.22 21.95
N GLY A 41 14.36 1.33 22.41
CA GLY A 41 15.49 1.72 23.25
C GLY A 41 16.49 2.60 22.47
N PRO A 42 17.55 3.08 23.14
CA PRO A 42 18.61 3.81 22.47
C PRO A 42 19.26 2.96 21.37
N VAL A 43 19.44 3.54 20.18
CA VAL A 43 20.08 2.88 19.03
C VAL A 43 21.43 3.52 18.76
N ARG A 44 22.47 2.69 18.59
CA ARG A 44 23.80 3.10 18.11
C ARG A 44 24.28 2.11 17.05
N GLU A 45 24.22 2.49 15.79
CA GLU A 45 24.52 1.59 14.68
C GLU A 45 25.20 2.32 13.52
N ILE A 46 25.95 1.57 12.71
CA ILE A 46 26.49 2.08 11.45
C ILE A 46 25.42 1.96 10.38
N GLN A 47 25.07 3.08 9.75
CA GLN A 47 24.00 3.18 8.77
C GLN A 47 24.50 3.90 7.52
N TYR A 48 23.68 3.82 6.48
CA TYR A 48 23.88 4.52 5.22
C TYR A 48 22.95 5.71 5.15
N ARG A 49 23.48 6.85 4.72
CA ARG A 49 22.74 8.09 4.48
C ARG A 49 23.01 8.53 3.05
N GLY A 50 21.96 8.76 2.28
CA GLY A 50 22.05 9.49 1.01
C GLY A 50 21.74 10.96 1.22
N GLY A 51 22.51 11.85 0.59
CA GLY A 51 22.20 13.27 0.58
C GLY A 51 23.39 14.16 0.25
N VAL A 52 23.15 15.47 0.20
CA VAL A 52 24.21 16.47 0.01
C VAL A 52 24.91 16.74 1.34
N GLU A 53 26.24 16.73 1.33
CA GLU A 53 27.03 17.07 2.51
C GLU A 53 26.78 18.54 2.92
N GLY A 54 26.63 18.79 4.22
CA GLY A 54 26.34 20.14 4.73
C GLY A 54 24.88 20.62 4.53
N HIS A 55 23.97 19.77 4.06
CA HIS A 55 22.55 20.12 4.00
C HIS A 55 22.03 20.49 5.39
N THR A 56 21.37 21.65 5.49
CA THR A 56 20.90 22.23 6.76
C THR A 56 19.47 21.82 7.11
N ALA A 57 18.98 20.72 6.54
CA ALA A 57 17.71 20.15 6.98
C ALA A 57 17.76 19.82 8.46
N ARG A 58 16.64 20.10 9.12
CA ARG A 58 16.43 19.79 10.53
C ARG A 58 16.31 18.28 10.79
N VAL A 59 16.04 17.52 9.74
CA VAL A 59 15.89 16.07 9.77
C VAL A 59 16.95 15.45 8.88
N GLN A 60 17.61 14.39 9.36
CA GLN A 60 18.48 13.55 8.55
C GLN A 60 17.98 12.11 8.56
N TYR A 61 17.86 11.54 7.36
CA TYR A 61 17.46 10.17 7.12
C TYR A 61 18.67 9.26 6.96
N SER A 62 18.61 8.09 7.55
CA SER A 62 19.56 7.00 7.35
C SER A 62 18.85 5.66 7.46
N THR A 63 19.48 4.61 6.94
CA THR A 63 18.90 3.26 6.87
C THR A 63 20.01 2.21 6.95
N ARG A 64 19.67 0.98 7.33
CA ARG A 64 20.59 -0.16 7.30
C ARG A 64 20.80 -0.66 5.88
N ASN A 65 19.80 -0.52 5.02
CA ASN A 65 19.85 -0.97 3.64
C ASN A 65 20.58 0.04 2.73
N GLN A 66 21.76 -0.34 2.24
CA GLN A 66 22.55 0.49 1.33
C GLN A 66 21.76 0.93 0.09
N LYS A 67 20.97 0.04 -0.53
CA LYS A 67 20.20 0.37 -1.75
C LYS A 67 19.09 1.38 -1.48
N MET A 68 18.48 1.32 -0.31
CA MET A 68 17.53 2.35 0.12
C MET A 68 18.22 3.69 0.31
N ALA A 69 19.41 3.71 0.93
CA ALA A 69 20.18 4.96 1.06
C ALA A 69 20.65 5.52 -0.29
N GLU A 70 20.99 4.66 -1.26
CA GLU A 70 21.27 5.08 -2.65
C GLU A 70 20.04 5.75 -3.28
N SER A 71 18.82 5.27 -3.01
CA SER A 71 17.60 5.95 -3.46
C SER A 71 17.44 7.36 -2.88
N TYR A 72 17.93 7.61 -1.66
CA TYR A 72 17.97 8.95 -1.08
C TYR A 72 19.01 9.86 -1.75
N VAL A 73 20.09 9.29 -2.30
CA VAL A 73 21.07 10.03 -3.13
C VAL A 73 20.40 10.50 -4.41
N ASP A 74 19.72 9.60 -5.12
CA ASP A 74 19.01 9.92 -6.36
C ASP A 74 17.93 10.99 -6.12
N MET A 75 17.12 10.79 -5.08
CA MET A 75 16.13 11.77 -4.65
C MET A 75 16.75 13.13 -4.30
N SER A 76 17.90 13.13 -3.61
CA SER A 76 18.59 14.38 -3.25
C SER A 76 19.18 15.08 -4.47
N ASN A 77 19.73 14.34 -5.43
CA ASN A 77 20.23 14.92 -6.68
C ASN A 77 19.10 15.54 -7.51
N ASP A 78 17.93 14.89 -7.56
CA ASP A 78 16.73 15.42 -8.19
C ASP A 78 16.26 16.75 -7.56
N ARG A 79 16.37 16.85 -6.23
CA ARG A 79 15.85 18.00 -5.44
C ARG A 79 16.83 19.16 -5.34
N PHE A 80 18.11 18.87 -5.12
CA PHE A 80 19.14 19.86 -4.77
C PHE A 80 20.22 20.03 -5.86
N GLY A 81 20.14 19.29 -6.96
CA GLY A 81 21.17 19.26 -8.01
C GLY A 81 22.28 18.27 -7.72
N SER A 82 23.28 18.18 -8.61
CA SER A 82 24.37 17.22 -8.49
C SER A 82 25.24 17.49 -7.25
N GLY A 83 25.58 16.42 -6.52
CA GLY A 83 26.49 16.50 -5.37
C GLY A 83 26.02 15.70 -4.16
N ALA A 84 24.87 15.03 -4.25
CA ALA A 84 24.51 14.05 -3.25
C ALA A 84 25.44 12.83 -3.35
N ALA A 85 25.85 12.31 -2.21
CA ALA A 85 26.69 11.13 -2.12
C ALA A 85 26.13 10.17 -1.06
N LEU A 86 26.55 8.91 -1.16
CA LEU A 86 26.29 7.90 -0.15
C LEU A 86 27.34 8.05 0.96
N HIS A 87 26.88 8.21 2.20
CA HIS A 87 27.72 8.35 3.37
C HIS A 87 27.46 7.21 4.34
N ARG A 88 28.54 6.67 4.93
CA ARG A 88 28.47 5.73 6.05
C ARG A 88 28.56 6.52 7.34
N VAL A 89 27.50 6.52 8.13
CA VAL A 89 27.36 7.36 9.32
C VAL A 89 27.08 6.50 10.56
N GLN A 90 27.63 6.89 11.71
CA GLN A 90 27.22 6.33 12.98
C GLN A 90 26.04 7.14 13.51
N VAL A 91 24.88 6.52 13.60
CA VAL A 91 23.64 7.18 14.04
C VAL A 91 23.40 6.83 15.49
N GLN A 92 23.06 7.85 16.28
CA GLN A 92 22.72 7.70 17.68
C GLN A 92 21.39 8.40 17.95
N ILE A 93 20.36 7.62 18.27
CA ILE A 93 19.04 8.10 18.69
C ILE A 93 18.80 7.51 20.08
N GLN A 94 18.81 8.34 21.12
CA GLN A 94 18.70 7.89 22.51
C GLN A 94 17.25 7.68 22.93
N ARG A 95 16.35 8.50 22.39
CA ARG A 95 14.92 8.53 22.71
C ARG A 95 14.14 8.68 21.41
N PRO A 96 13.97 7.60 20.63
CA PRO A 96 13.16 7.63 19.43
C PRO A 96 11.69 7.86 19.77
N ALA A 97 11.04 8.74 19.02
CA ALA A 97 9.61 8.97 19.12
C ALA A 97 8.82 7.74 18.63
N PRO A 98 7.81 7.26 19.38
CA PRO A 98 6.91 6.21 18.92
C PRO A 98 6.12 6.64 17.67
N ALA A 99 5.89 5.73 16.73
CA ALA A 99 5.15 6.02 15.49
C ALA A 99 3.76 6.63 15.75
N SER A 100 3.00 6.06 16.68
CA SER A 100 1.67 6.56 17.05
C SER A 100 1.67 8.00 17.56
N GLU A 101 2.73 8.39 18.26
CA GLU A 101 2.88 9.75 18.77
C GLU A 101 3.24 10.73 17.65
N ILE A 102 4.11 10.32 16.73
CA ILE A 102 4.45 11.10 15.53
C ILE A 102 3.19 11.34 14.70
N GLU A 103 2.40 10.31 14.42
CA GLU A 103 1.15 10.41 13.66
C GLU A 103 0.14 11.35 14.34
N THR A 104 0.00 11.22 15.66
CA THR A 104 -0.89 12.08 16.46
C THR A 104 -0.48 13.54 16.35
N ILE A 105 0.82 13.84 16.51
CA ILE A 105 1.34 15.21 16.43
C ILE A 105 1.21 15.72 14.99
N ALA A 106 1.64 14.94 13.99
CA ALA A 106 1.56 15.27 12.57
C ALA A 106 0.14 15.65 12.16
N LYS A 107 -0.86 14.83 12.52
CA LYS A 107 -2.27 15.12 12.27
C LYS A 107 -2.72 16.42 12.92
N SER A 108 -2.29 16.69 14.17
CA SER A 108 -2.67 17.92 14.90
C SER A 108 -2.14 19.21 14.26
N ILE A 109 -1.02 19.13 13.53
CA ILE A 109 -0.41 20.28 12.83
C ILE A 109 -0.79 20.33 11.35
N GLY A 110 -1.68 19.45 10.90
CA GLY A 110 -2.18 19.39 9.51
C GLY A 110 -1.24 18.70 8.52
N ILE A 111 -0.37 17.81 9.00
CA ILE A 111 0.40 16.88 8.16
C ILE A 111 -0.43 15.59 8.02
N ASP A 112 -0.79 15.24 6.79
CA ASP A 112 -1.45 13.98 6.46
C ASP A 112 -0.44 12.99 5.87
N ASN A 113 -0.47 11.75 6.34
CA ASN A 113 0.43 10.68 5.91
C ASN A 113 -0.11 9.96 4.65
N GLU A 114 -0.42 10.73 3.60
CA GLU A 114 -1.04 10.20 2.37
C GLU A 114 -0.05 9.38 1.51
N PHE A 115 1.25 9.39 1.81
CA PHE A 115 2.29 8.89 0.91
C PHE A 115 2.75 7.45 1.22
N ASN A 116 1.92 6.67 1.91
CA ASN A 116 2.11 5.25 2.24
C ASN A 116 3.30 4.90 3.12
N THR A 117 4.20 5.85 3.44
CA THR A 117 5.32 5.59 4.36
C THR A 117 5.25 6.51 5.57
N PRO A 118 5.18 5.97 6.79
CA PRO A 118 5.21 6.77 8.01
C PRO A 118 6.37 7.77 8.07
N ALA A 119 7.54 7.46 7.50
CA ALA A 119 8.67 8.40 7.44
C ALA A 119 8.38 9.68 6.62
N SER A 120 7.45 9.62 5.65
CA SER A 120 7.13 10.75 4.76
C SER A 120 6.61 11.99 5.47
N VAL A 121 6.06 11.86 6.69
CA VAL A 121 5.60 13.00 7.52
C VAL A 121 6.70 14.02 7.83
N PHE A 122 7.98 13.60 7.73
CA PHE A 122 9.15 14.45 7.91
C PHE A 122 9.67 15.06 6.58
N ASP A 123 9.02 14.82 5.44
CA ASP A 123 9.43 15.37 4.16
C ASP A 123 8.95 16.82 4.01
N SER A 124 9.90 17.74 4.16
CA SER A 124 9.64 19.18 4.07
C SER A 124 9.18 19.65 2.67
N GLU A 125 9.41 18.88 1.62
CA GLU A 125 8.89 19.21 0.29
C GLU A 125 7.42 18.84 0.12
N LEU A 126 6.99 17.74 0.75
CA LEU A 126 5.60 17.29 0.73
C LEU A 126 4.73 18.16 1.65
N HIS A 127 5.22 18.44 2.86
CA HIS A 127 4.40 19.06 3.92
C HIS A 127 4.74 20.53 4.19
N GLY A 128 5.80 21.04 3.57
CA GLY A 128 6.33 22.37 3.83
C GLY A 128 7.25 22.41 5.04
N ARG A 129 8.36 23.14 4.91
CA ARG A 129 9.39 23.26 5.96
C ARG A 129 8.83 23.69 7.31
N GLU A 130 7.92 24.68 7.35
CA GLU A 130 7.34 25.17 8.60
C GLU A 130 6.54 24.11 9.36
N SER A 131 5.79 23.25 8.63
CA SER A 131 5.02 22.17 9.25
C SER A 131 5.95 21.10 9.82
N VAL A 132 6.96 20.68 9.06
CA VAL A 132 7.96 19.72 9.55
C VAL A 132 8.76 20.28 10.72
N ASP A 133 9.13 21.57 10.68
CA ASP A 133 9.80 22.21 11.80
C ASP A 133 8.91 22.25 13.05
N ARG A 134 7.59 22.47 12.91
CA ARG A 134 6.64 22.37 14.04
C ARG A 134 6.53 20.94 14.57
N LEU A 135 6.50 19.93 13.71
CA LEU A 135 6.54 18.51 14.11
C LEU A 135 7.78 18.20 14.95
N VAL A 136 8.96 18.54 14.41
CA VAL A 136 10.25 18.28 15.08
C VAL A 136 10.34 19.05 16.39
N ASN A 137 9.94 20.33 16.43
CA ASN A 137 9.91 21.13 17.67
C ASN A 137 9.06 20.46 18.76
N GLU A 138 7.88 19.97 18.40
CA GLU A 138 6.96 19.35 19.36
C GLU A 138 7.51 18.01 19.86
N LEU A 139 8.12 17.21 18.99
CA LEU A 139 8.80 15.97 19.37
C LEU A 139 10.01 16.22 20.29
N GLU A 140 10.85 17.21 19.95
CA GLU A 140 11.98 17.64 20.78
C GLU A 140 11.51 18.16 22.15
N ARG A 141 10.40 18.91 22.20
CA ARG A 141 9.78 19.40 23.45
C ARG A 141 9.32 18.26 24.36
N ARG A 142 8.94 17.11 23.79
CA ARG A 142 8.61 15.88 24.53
C ARG A 142 9.82 15.04 24.91
N GLY A 143 11.01 15.48 24.51
CA GLY A 143 12.29 14.87 24.84
C GLY A 143 12.73 13.76 23.88
N TYR A 144 12.14 13.71 22.68
CA TYR A 144 12.61 12.82 21.63
C TYR A 144 13.76 13.45 20.84
N ASP A 145 14.73 12.64 20.42
CA ASP A 145 15.89 13.08 19.63
C ASP A 145 15.94 12.48 18.21
N GLY A 146 14.95 11.66 17.87
CA GLY A 146 14.75 11.14 16.54
C GLY A 146 13.48 10.28 16.44
N ALA A 147 13.37 9.53 15.35
CA ALA A 147 12.33 8.54 15.12
C ALA A 147 12.89 7.35 14.34
N ILE A 148 12.20 6.21 14.43
CA ILE A 148 12.47 5.01 13.62
C ILE A 148 11.13 4.61 13.02
N LEU A 149 11.02 4.69 11.70
CA LEU A 149 9.76 4.51 10.98
C LEU A 149 10.00 3.68 9.71
N PRO A 150 9.06 2.81 9.32
CA PRO A 150 9.17 2.12 8.04
C PRO A 150 9.10 3.12 6.89
N ASP A 151 9.92 2.88 5.88
CA ASP A 151 9.98 3.68 4.67
C ASP A 151 10.18 2.82 3.42
N ILE A 152 9.92 3.40 2.26
CA ILE A 152 10.02 2.74 0.96
C ILE A 152 10.99 3.54 0.10
N ALA A 153 12.03 2.88 -0.37
CA ALA A 153 13.06 3.46 -1.22
C ALA A 153 12.48 4.07 -2.50
N TYR A 154 12.92 5.29 -2.83
CA TYR A 154 12.40 6.05 -3.96
C TYR A 154 12.58 5.30 -5.29
N GLY A 155 11.45 5.04 -5.98
CA GLY A 155 11.45 4.38 -7.29
C GLY A 155 11.72 2.87 -7.25
N THR A 156 11.74 2.24 -6.09
CA THR A 156 11.94 0.80 -5.92
C THR A 156 10.89 0.20 -4.97
N GLU A 157 10.89 -1.13 -4.81
CA GLU A 157 10.01 -1.87 -3.88
C GLU A 157 10.77 -2.28 -2.60
N ILE A 158 11.87 -1.59 -2.29
CA ILE A 158 12.68 -1.90 -1.11
C ILE A 158 12.08 -1.19 0.10
N GLU A 159 11.65 -1.97 1.09
CA GLU A 159 11.15 -1.49 2.38
C GLU A 159 12.21 -1.76 3.47
N ASP A 160 12.49 -0.77 4.30
CA ASP A 160 13.34 -0.90 5.50
C ASP A 160 13.01 0.24 6.49
N ASP A 161 13.58 0.16 7.69
CA ASP A 161 13.45 1.24 8.68
C ASP A 161 14.30 2.46 8.29
N ALA A 162 13.65 3.62 8.24
CA ALA A 162 14.29 4.92 8.22
C ALA A 162 14.55 5.40 9.66
N PHE A 163 15.82 5.67 9.94
CA PHE A 163 16.28 6.31 11.16
C PHE A 163 16.36 7.81 10.90
N ILE A 164 15.57 8.55 11.66
CA ILE A 164 15.29 9.96 11.44
C ILE A 164 15.89 10.71 12.62
N SER A 165 17.04 11.35 12.43
CA SER A 165 17.70 12.10 13.51
C SER A 165 17.34 13.58 13.46
N PHE A 166 17.01 14.16 14.63
CA PHE A 166 16.72 15.59 14.75
C PHE A 166 18.01 16.38 14.93
N GLN A 167 18.34 17.18 13.92
CA GLN A 167 19.51 18.06 13.95
C GLN A 167 19.17 19.29 14.78
N LYS A 168 19.83 19.43 15.93
CA LYS A 168 19.77 20.69 16.67
C LYS A 168 20.24 21.80 15.74
N PRO A 169 19.48 22.89 15.58
CA PRO A 169 19.96 24.03 14.81
C PRO A 169 21.31 24.42 15.38
N LYS A 170 22.34 24.42 14.53
CA LYS A 170 23.68 24.86 14.93
C LYS A 170 23.48 26.27 15.47
N VAL A 171 23.59 26.43 16.79
CA VAL A 171 23.54 27.74 17.43
C VAL A 171 24.81 28.44 16.94
N THR A 172 24.74 29.10 15.79
CA THR A 172 25.74 30.09 15.41
C THR A 172 25.73 31.08 16.56
N ALA A 173 26.86 31.18 17.26
CA ALA A 173 27.05 32.20 18.28
C ALA A 173 26.47 33.50 17.72
N PRO A 174 25.62 34.21 18.50
CA PRO A 174 25.01 35.44 18.01
C PRO A 174 26.11 36.27 17.39
N ALA A 175 25.94 36.61 16.10
CA ALA A 175 26.96 37.37 15.38
C ALA A 175 27.38 38.53 16.29
N PRO A 176 28.70 38.78 16.48
CA PRO A 176 29.15 39.87 17.33
C PRO A 176 28.36 41.12 16.93
N PRO A 177 27.82 41.88 17.90
CA PRO A 177 26.88 42.96 17.62
C PRO A 177 27.48 43.85 16.55
N VAL A 178 26.98 43.71 15.32
CA VAL A 178 27.40 44.56 14.22
C VAL A 178 26.99 45.95 14.68
N LYS A 179 27.96 46.86 14.83
CA LYS A 179 27.70 48.28 15.03
C LYS A 179 27.03 48.78 13.76
N THR A 180 25.76 48.46 13.62
CA THR A 180 24.93 48.93 12.52
C THR A 180 24.82 50.43 12.76
N PRO A 181 25.29 51.29 11.84
CA PRO A 181 24.92 52.70 11.91
C PRO A 181 23.40 52.76 12.00
N VAL A 182 22.89 53.64 12.86
CA VAL A 182 21.46 53.86 13.07
C VAL A 182 20.83 54.23 11.73
N ARG A 183 20.43 53.21 10.98
CA ARG A 183 19.74 53.35 9.71
C ARG A 183 18.27 53.39 10.09
N ALA A 184 17.64 54.52 9.78
CA ALA A 184 16.22 54.76 10.01
C ALA A 184 15.41 53.49 9.71
N ALA A 185 14.56 53.10 10.66
CA ALA A 185 13.75 51.90 10.60
C ALA A 185 13.10 51.80 9.22
N PRO A 186 13.40 50.77 8.41
CA PRO A 186 12.66 50.57 7.19
C PRO A 186 11.22 50.32 7.59
N ALA A 187 10.31 51.17 7.10
CA ALA A 187 8.88 51.03 7.31
C ALA A 187 8.50 49.56 7.13
N ALA A 188 7.89 48.96 8.15
CA ALA A 188 7.49 47.57 8.13
C ALA A 188 6.65 47.32 6.88
N ARG A 189 7.25 46.70 5.86
CA ARG A 189 6.53 46.23 4.70
C ARG A 189 5.71 45.04 5.18
N THR A 190 4.49 45.32 5.63
CA THR A 190 3.42 44.33 5.67
C THR A 190 3.22 43.84 4.24
N PHE A 191 3.92 42.79 3.86
CA PHE A 191 3.53 42.02 2.68
C PHE A 191 2.11 41.53 2.95
N PRO A 192 1.12 41.89 2.11
CA PRO A 192 -0.24 41.45 2.34
C PRO A 192 -0.25 39.92 2.31
N LYS A 193 -0.80 39.27 3.35
CA LYS A 193 -0.94 37.81 3.49
C LYS A 193 -1.44 37.08 2.23
N ILE A 194 -2.06 37.82 1.32
CA ILE A 194 -2.52 37.40 0.00
C ILE A 194 -1.37 36.95 -0.91
N GLU A 195 -0.23 37.66 -0.92
CA GLU A 195 0.87 37.36 -1.85
C GLU A 195 1.62 36.09 -1.45
N GLU A 196 1.78 35.86 -0.15
CA GLU A 196 2.35 34.64 0.41
C GLU A 196 1.45 33.41 0.15
N ARG A 197 0.12 33.58 0.28
CA ARG A 197 -0.84 32.53 -0.08
C ARG A 197 -0.75 32.17 -1.58
N ARG A 198 -0.66 33.18 -2.46
CA ARG A 198 -0.46 32.97 -3.90
C ARG A 198 0.86 32.28 -4.22
N ARG A 199 1.94 32.59 -3.48
CA ARG A 199 3.23 31.91 -3.64
C ARG A 199 3.12 30.43 -3.28
N HIS A 200 2.50 30.08 -2.16
CA HIS A 200 2.26 28.70 -1.76
C HIS A 200 1.39 27.94 -2.76
N GLU A 201 0.35 28.57 -3.28
CA GLU A 201 -0.52 27.99 -4.30
C GLU A 201 0.22 27.68 -5.61
N ARG A 202 1.11 28.58 -6.05
CA ARG A 202 1.99 28.33 -7.21
C ARG A 202 2.95 27.17 -6.97
N ILE A 203 3.51 27.06 -5.76
CA ILE A 203 4.39 25.94 -5.40
C ILE A 203 3.61 24.61 -5.45
N ARG A 204 2.41 24.57 -4.85
CA ARG A 204 1.53 23.39 -4.89
C ARG A 204 1.13 23.02 -6.32
N ALA A 205 0.71 23.98 -7.14
CA ALA A 205 0.36 23.75 -8.53
C ALA A 205 1.54 23.18 -9.34
N ARG A 206 2.75 23.70 -9.12
CA ARG A 206 3.97 23.17 -9.76
C ARG A 206 4.29 21.75 -9.31
N ALA A 207 4.11 21.43 -8.03
CA ALA A 207 4.32 20.09 -7.51
C ALA A 207 3.33 19.07 -8.12
N ILE A 208 2.05 19.45 -8.25
CA ILE A 208 1.03 18.63 -8.90
C ILE A 208 1.38 18.40 -10.38
N ALA A 209 1.74 19.46 -11.12
CA ALA A 209 2.12 19.34 -12.53
C ALA A 209 3.34 18.42 -12.74
N ASN A 210 4.36 18.54 -11.88
CA ASN A 210 5.53 17.67 -11.92
C ASN A 210 5.15 16.20 -11.64
N ARG A 211 4.23 15.95 -10.70
CA ARG A 211 3.72 14.59 -10.41
C ARG A 211 2.99 13.98 -11.60
N GLU A 212 2.11 14.75 -12.25
CA GLU A 212 1.39 14.29 -13.44
C GLU A 212 2.33 13.98 -14.61
N GLN A 213 3.35 14.82 -14.82
CA GLN A 213 4.37 14.58 -15.83
C GLN A 213 5.12 13.27 -15.57
N ARG A 214 5.56 13.02 -14.33
CA ARG A 214 6.24 11.77 -13.95
C ARG A 214 5.36 10.54 -14.15
N LEU A 215 4.07 10.63 -13.81
CA LEU A 215 3.11 9.54 -14.04
C LEU A 215 2.93 9.27 -15.54
N LYS A 216 2.90 10.32 -16.37
CA LYS A 216 2.83 10.20 -17.83
C LYS A 216 4.09 9.53 -18.40
N GLU A 217 5.27 9.95 -17.96
CA GLU A 217 6.55 9.34 -18.36
C GLU A 217 6.64 7.86 -17.93
N ARG A 218 6.18 7.52 -16.72
CA ARG A 218 6.11 6.13 -16.25
C ARG A 218 5.18 5.28 -17.10
N ARG A 219 3.98 5.79 -17.46
CA ARG A 219 3.04 5.10 -18.36
C ARG A 219 3.64 4.86 -19.74
N GLU A 220 4.32 5.86 -20.30
CA GLU A 220 5.03 5.72 -21.58
C GLU A 220 6.18 4.71 -21.51
N ARG A 221 6.96 4.70 -20.42
CA ARG A 221 8.01 3.70 -20.21
C ARG A 221 7.44 2.28 -20.19
N LEU A 222 6.40 2.04 -19.40
CA LEU A 222 5.72 0.74 -19.33
C LEU A 222 5.13 0.33 -20.69
N ARG A 223 4.58 1.29 -21.45
CA ARG A 223 4.09 1.04 -22.82
C ARG A 223 5.22 0.60 -23.75
N ARG A 224 6.38 1.27 -23.69
CA ARG A 224 7.57 0.90 -24.49
C ARG A 224 8.12 -0.47 -24.10
N GLU A 225 8.19 -0.78 -22.80
CA GLU A 225 8.60 -2.10 -22.32
C GLU A 225 7.65 -3.20 -22.82
N ARG A 226 6.33 -2.99 -22.74
CA ARG A 226 5.33 -3.92 -23.31
C ARG A 226 5.52 -4.13 -24.81
N LEU A 227 5.77 -3.06 -25.57
CA LEU A 227 6.02 -3.17 -27.01
C LEU A 227 7.33 -3.91 -27.32
N ARG A 228 8.40 -3.66 -26.56
CA ARG A 228 9.66 -4.40 -26.68
C ARG A 228 9.47 -5.89 -26.39
N SER A 229 8.72 -6.23 -25.34
CA SER A 229 8.42 -7.63 -25.01
C SER A 229 7.54 -8.30 -26.07
N LYS A 230 6.56 -7.59 -26.64
CA LYS A 230 5.77 -8.09 -27.77
C LYS A 230 6.60 -8.31 -29.03
N GLY A 231 7.54 -7.41 -29.34
CA GLY A 231 8.47 -7.56 -30.46
C GLY A 231 9.34 -8.81 -30.31
N LYS A 232 9.92 -9.02 -29.12
CA LYS A 232 10.68 -10.24 -28.81
C LYS A 232 9.83 -11.52 -28.91
N PHE A 233 8.56 -11.45 -28.52
CA PHE A 233 7.63 -12.58 -28.66
C PHE A 233 7.33 -12.91 -30.13
N LEU A 234 7.21 -11.89 -30.99
CA LEU A 234 7.02 -12.07 -32.43
C LEU A 234 8.29 -12.57 -33.13
N GLU A 235 9.48 -12.09 -32.73
CA GLU A 235 10.76 -12.63 -33.22
C GLU A 235 10.96 -14.10 -32.79
N ALA A 236 10.62 -14.44 -31.54
CA ALA A 236 10.65 -15.83 -31.07
C ALA A 236 9.69 -16.74 -31.85
N ARG A 237 8.57 -16.21 -32.34
CA ARG A 237 7.63 -16.94 -33.17
C ARG A 237 8.18 -17.23 -34.58
N ASN A 238 9.10 -16.41 -35.10
CA ASN A 238 9.76 -16.61 -36.40
C ASN A 238 11.04 -17.45 -36.33
N LEU A 239 11.49 -17.86 -35.13
CA LEU A 239 12.65 -18.77 -34.97
C LEU A 239 12.29 -20.24 -35.23
N TYR A 240 11.01 -20.55 -35.43
CA TYR A 240 10.53 -21.88 -35.74
C TYR A 240 10.14 -21.94 -37.22
N SER A 241 10.82 -22.80 -37.99
CA SER A 241 10.46 -23.10 -39.38
C SER A 241 9.09 -23.78 -39.42
N ASP A 242 8.27 -23.43 -40.41
CA ASP A 242 6.97 -24.07 -40.67
C ASP A 242 7.09 -25.57 -40.96
N ASP A 243 8.31 -26.07 -41.24
CA ASP A 243 8.60 -27.47 -41.56
C ASP A 243 8.93 -28.34 -40.34
N GLN A 244 8.84 -27.80 -39.12
CA GLN A 244 9.10 -28.61 -37.93
C GLN A 244 7.95 -29.60 -37.64
N PRO A 245 8.27 -30.86 -37.30
CA PRO A 245 7.28 -31.91 -37.18
C PRO A 245 6.25 -31.60 -36.08
N ARG A 246 4.97 -31.65 -36.46
CA ARG A 246 3.82 -31.52 -35.57
C ARG A 246 3.08 -32.84 -35.49
N ASP A 247 2.32 -33.06 -34.43
CA ASP A 247 1.34 -34.13 -34.43
C ASP A 247 0.13 -33.76 -35.31
N ASP A 248 -0.78 -34.72 -35.48
CA ASP A 248 -2.00 -34.54 -36.28
C ASP A 248 -2.94 -33.45 -35.69
N ASP A 249 -2.72 -33.04 -34.43
CA ASP A 249 -3.44 -31.96 -33.75
C ASP A 249 -2.76 -30.58 -33.91
N GLY A 250 -1.63 -30.51 -34.62
CA GLY A 250 -0.86 -29.27 -34.81
C GLY A 250 -0.06 -28.83 -33.58
N LYS A 251 0.12 -29.71 -32.59
CA LYS A 251 0.96 -29.49 -31.42
C LYS A 251 2.40 -29.92 -31.71
N TRP A 252 3.31 -29.38 -30.92
CA TRP A 252 4.71 -29.78 -30.97
C TRP A 252 4.83 -31.22 -30.50
N THR A 253 5.37 -32.10 -31.34
CA THR A 253 5.82 -33.41 -30.86
C THR A 253 7.18 -33.23 -30.22
N ASP A 254 7.21 -33.30 -28.91
CA ASP A 254 8.39 -33.52 -28.09
C ASP A 254 8.92 -34.93 -28.37
N GLY A 255 9.59 -35.07 -29.52
CA GLY A 255 10.39 -36.24 -29.88
C GLY A 255 11.59 -36.38 -28.93
N GLY A 256 11.33 -36.77 -27.69
CA GLY A 256 12.32 -36.76 -26.61
C GLY A 256 11.83 -37.44 -25.32
N GLY A 257 11.22 -38.63 -25.45
CA GLY A 257 11.15 -39.71 -24.46
C GLY A 257 10.95 -39.38 -22.97
N SER A 258 9.74 -39.63 -22.46
CA SER A 258 9.56 -40.28 -21.15
C SER A 258 8.23 -41.00 -21.11
N THR A 259 8.27 -42.30 -20.83
CA THR A 259 7.14 -43.23 -20.78
C THR A 259 6.66 -43.40 -19.35
N SER A 260 5.41 -43.03 -19.08
CA SER A 260 4.58 -43.54 -17.96
C SER A 260 3.19 -42.89 -18.06
N ALA A 261 2.23 -43.46 -18.79
CA ALA A 261 1.38 -44.60 -18.43
C ALA A 261 0.61 -44.41 -17.11
N GLY A 262 -0.71 -44.14 -17.19
CA GLY A 262 -1.60 -44.25 -16.03
C GLY A 262 -3.00 -43.64 -16.20
N LYS A 263 -3.95 -44.44 -16.70
CA LYS A 263 -5.41 -44.55 -16.42
C LYS A 263 -6.05 -43.43 -15.57
N GLY A 264 -7.13 -42.75 -15.97
CA GLY A 264 -8.48 -43.27 -16.26
C GLY A 264 -9.46 -42.83 -15.15
N PRO A 265 -10.75 -42.49 -15.43
CA PRO A 265 -11.56 -41.56 -14.63
C PRO A 265 -12.61 -42.23 -13.72
N GLU A 266 -13.05 -41.54 -12.66
CA GLU A 266 -14.31 -41.86 -11.97
C GLU A 266 -15.17 -40.62 -11.74
N SER A 267 -16.42 -40.77 -12.16
CA SER A 267 -17.56 -39.86 -12.05
C SER A 267 -18.28 -40.06 -10.71
N PHE A 268 -18.71 -38.98 -10.07
CA PHE A 268 -19.66 -39.05 -8.95
C PHE A 268 -20.90 -38.20 -9.20
N ASN A 269 -22.05 -38.84 -8.99
CA ASN A 269 -23.39 -38.37 -9.29
C ASN A 269 -23.92 -37.31 -8.33
N ALA A 270 -24.80 -36.47 -8.89
CA ALA A 270 -25.68 -35.52 -8.24
C ALA A 270 -26.68 -36.18 -7.28
N ARG A 271 -27.13 -35.40 -6.28
CA ARG A 271 -28.36 -35.70 -5.53
C ARG A 271 -29.16 -34.41 -5.27
N GLU A 272 -30.36 -34.39 -5.85
CA GLU A 272 -31.43 -33.41 -5.66
C GLU A 272 -32.07 -33.55 -4.27
N GLY A 273 -32.61 -32.44 -3.75
CA GLY A 273 -33.45 -32.40 -2.56
C GLY A 273 -34.23 -31.08 -2.51
N THR A 274 -35.54 -31.19 -2.55
CA THR A 274 -36.54 -30.17 -2.89
C THR A 274 -37.10 -29.37 -1.72
N ASP A 275 -37.58 -28.18 -2.08
CA ASP A 275 -38.60 -27.29 -1.49
C ASP A 275 -39.28 -27.61 -0.15
N ARG A 276 -39.43 -26.56 0.67
CA ARG A 276 -40.70 -26.21 1.33
C ARG A 276 -40.77 -24.73 1.73
N LEU A 277 -41.64 -23.98 1.04
CA LEU A 277 -42.17 -22.67 1.43
C LEU A 277 -43.22 -22.82 2.55
N SER A 278 -43.19 -21.95 3.56
CA SER A 278 -44.39 -21.51 4.29
C SER A 278 -44.23 -20.08 4.78
N THR A 279 -45.20 -19.24 4.42
CA THR A 279 -45.35 -17.81 4.74
C THR A 279 -46.00 -17.59 6.11
N LEU A 280 -45.62 -16.52 6.83
CA LEU A 280 -46.47 -15.49 7.50
C LEU A 280 -45.61 -14.56 8.41
N PRO A 281 -46.07 -13.34 8.75
CA PRO A 281 -45.20 -12.17 8.98
C PRO A 281 -45.02 -11.79 10.46
N VAL A 282 -43.83 -11.30 10.85
CA VAL A 282 -43.60 -10.59 12.13
C VAL A 282 -42.52 -9.49 11.99
N HIS A 283 -42.76 -8.37 12.68
CA HIS A 283 -42.02 -7.09 12.71
C HIS A 283 -40.57 -7.18 13.29
N PRO A 284 -39.70 -6.17 13.03
CA PRO A 284 -38.26 -6.26 13.26
C PRO A 284 -37.85 -5.66 14.61
N SER A 285 -37.40 -6.48 15.57
CA SER A 285 -36.45 -6.04 16.60
C SER A 285 -35.70 -7.14 17.36
N GLU A 286 -36.03 -8.43 17.21
CA GLU A 286 -35.32 -9.48 17.96
C GLU A 286 -35.21 -10.77 17.15
N PHE A 287 -34.02 -11.08 16.61
CA PHE A 287 -33.44 -12.43 16.51
C PHE A 287 -32.08 -12.39 15.76
N VAL A 288 -30.97 -12.53 16.50
CA VAL A 288 -29.67 -12.94 15.95
C VAL A 288 -29.29 -14.23 16.68
N ALA A 289 -29.64 -15.36 16.07
CA ALA A 289 -28.93 -16.65 16.16
C ALA A 289 -29.86 -17.77 15.68
N GLN A 290 -29.76 -18.18 14.41
CA GLN A 290 -29.68 -19.59 14.01
C GLN A 290 -29.61 -19.76 12.48
N GLN A 291 -28.83 -20.78 12.09
CA GLN A 291 -28.71 -21.41 10.77
C GLN A 291 -28.17 -20.54 9.62
N PHE A 292 -26.89 -20.70 9.30
CA PHE A 292 -26.41 -20.90 7.92
C PHE A 292 -25.06 -21.65 7.96
N GLN A 293 -25.04 -22.92 7.55
CA GLN A 293 -23.82 -23.64 7.20
C GLN A 293 -23.65 -23.58 5.68
N GLY A 294 -22.59 -22.94 5.23
CA GLY A 294 -22.18 -22.87 3.83
C GLY A 294 -20.90 -22.04 3.74
N VAL A 295 -19.83 -22.64 3.22
CA VAL A 295 -18.47 -22.08 3.21
C VAL A 295 -18.45 -20.71 2.50
N LYS A 296 -18.19 -19.64 3.27
CA LYS A 296 -17.95 -18.27 2.81
C LYS A 296 -16.47 -17.95 3.00
N THR A 297 -15.80 -17.44 1.98
CA THR A 297 -14.41 -17.00 2.05
C THR A 297 -14.31 -15.56 2.53
N PRO A 298 -13.27 -15.20 3.30
CA PRO A 298 -13.23 -13.90 3.96
C PRO A 298 -12.81 -12.77 3.01
N LEU A 299 -13.56 -11.68 3.08
CA LEU A 299 -13.08 -10.36 2.70
C LEU A 299 -12.27 -9.80 3.87
N THR A 300 -11.09 -9.25 3.62
CA THR A 300 -10.28 -8.62 4.67
C THR A 300 -10.57 -7.12 4.70
N ILE A 301 -10.97 -6.61 5.87
CA ILE A 301 -11.20 -5.17 6.11
C ILE A 301 -10.08 -4.67 7.02
N GLY A 302 -9.21 -3.81 6.50
CA GLY A 302 -8.12 -3.22 7.31
C GLY A 302 -7.12 -4.23 7.89
N GLY A 303 -6.95 -5.39 7.27
CA GLY A 303 -6.07 -6.46 7.76
C GLY A 303 -6.76 -7.49 8.66
N GLU A 304 -7.99 -7.24 9.11
CA GLU A 304 -8.79 -8.18 9.88
C GLU A 304 -9.74 -8.99 8.99
N VAL A 305 -9.82 -10.30 9.28
CA VAL A 305 -10.65 -11.27 8.56
C VAL A 305 -12.11 -11.13 9.05
N LEU A 306 -13.06 -10.84 8.15
CA LEU A 306 -14.49 -10.63 8.47
C LEU A 306 -15.22 -11.82 9.14
N ASN A 307 -14.57 -12.96 9.31
CA ASN A 307 -15.17 -14.17 9.87
C ASN A 307 -15.44 -14.09 11.37
N GLU A 308 -14.89 -13.10 12.09
CA GLU A 308 -15.05 -12.97 13.54
C GLU A 308 -16.29 -12.15 13.98
N LEU A 309 -17.04 -11.57 13.04
CA LEU A 309 -18.31 -10.93 13.37
C LEU A 309 -19.43 -11.99 13.48
N PRO A 310 -20.28 -11.94 14.53
CA PRO A 310 -21.40 -12.87 14.70
C PRO A 310 -22.38 -12.72 13.52
N GLY A 311 -22.35 -13.68 12.58
CA GLY A 311 -23.22 -13.70 11.40
C GLY A 311 -22.57 -14.14 10.09
N GLY A 312 -21.23 -14.24 10.00
CA GLY A 312 -20.52 -14.77 8.83
C GLY A 312 -20.87 -14.02 7.53
N PHE A 313 -20.30 -12.84 7.34
CA PHE A 313 -20.47 -12.03 6.14
C PHE A 313 -19.20 -12.12 5.27
N GLY A 314 -19.35 -12.54 4.01
CA GLY A 314 -18.24 -12.64 3.07
C GLY A 314 -18.75 -12.66 1.63
N PHE A 315 -17.97 -12.09 0.71
CA PHE A 315 -18.19 -12.30 -0.72
C PHE A 315 -17.82 -13.75 -1.07
N ASN A 316 -18.59 -14.37 -1.96
CA ASN A 316 -18.28 -15.72 -2.43
C ASN A 316 -17.03 -15.66 -3.32
N ASN A 317 -15.88 -15.97 -2.75
CA ASN A 317 -14.59 -15.95 -3.42
C ASN A 317 -13.93 -17.32 -3.28
N LYS A 318 -14.52 -18.35 -3.91
CA LYS A 318 -13.95 -19.71 -3.99
C LYS A 318 -12.54 -19.78 -4.59
N ALA A 319 -11.96 -18.66 -5.05
CA ALA A 319 -10.63 -18.59 -5.65
C ALA A 319 -9.52 -18.16 -4.67
N TRP A 320 -9.77 -18.17 -3.35
CA TRP A 320 -8.86 -17.60 -2.35
C TRP A 320 -7.46 -18.25 -2.29
N GLU A 321 -7.26 -19.45 -2.86
CA GLU A 321 -5.95 -20.14 -2.83
C GLU A 321 -5.17 -20.17 -4.15
N GLY A 322 -5.61 -19.54 -5.24
CA GLY A 322 -4.89 -19.73 -6.51
C GLY A 322 -5.16 -18.73 -7.61
N ALA A 323 -4.13 -17.92 -7.88
CA ALA A 323 -3.85 -17.21 -9.12
C ALA A 323 -4.91 -16.20 -9.62
N TRP A 324 -4.40 -15.11 -10.18
CA TRP A 324 -5.15 -14.30 -11.12
C TRP A 324 -5.67 -15.21 -12.24
N THR A 325 -6.97 -15.52 -12.23
CA THR A 325 -7.52 -16.48 -13.21
C THR A 325 -7.48 -15.85 -14.59
N LYS A 326 -7.27 -16.68 -15.64
CA LYS A 326 -7.40 -16.22 -17.04
C LYS A 326 -8.74 -15.55 -17.30
N GLU A 327 -9.81 -16.04 -16.67
CA GLU A 327 -11.15 -15.42 -16.74
C GLU A 327 -11.16 -13.98 -16.20
N ARG A 328 -10.49 -13.73 -15.06
CA ARG A 328 -10.38 -12.39 -14.49
C ARG A 328 -9.55 -11.45 -15.38
N GLU A 329 -8.46 -11.95 -15.96
CA GLU A 329 -7.64 -11.21 -16.92
C GLU A 329 -8.43 -10.86 -18.19
N GLU A 330 -9.16 -11.82 -18.75
CA GLU A 330 -10.05 -11.63 -19.91
C GLU A 330 -11.08 -10.53 -19.64
N ILE A 331 -11.72 -10.53 -18.46
CA ILE A 331 -12.69 -9.49 -18.09
C ILE A 331 -12.01 -8.12 -18.02
N GLN A 332 -10.84 -8.02 -17.36
CA GLN A 332 -10.13 -6.75 -17.25
C GLN A 332 -9.66 -6.20 -18.60
N ASP A 333 -9.17 -7.06 -19.48
CA ASP A 333 -8.78 -6.67 -20.84
C ASP A 333 -9.99 -6.18 -21.64
N ARG A 334 -11.14 -6.85 -21.51
CA ARG A 334 -12.40 -6.40 -22.13
C ARG A 334 -12.84 -5.06 -21.58
N ILE A 335 -12.81 -4.84 -20.27
CA ILE A 335 -13.11 -3.54 -19.64
C ILE A 335 -12.16 -2.46 -20.18
N ALA A 336 -10.85 -2.74 -20.19
CA ALA A 336 -9.84 -1.80 -20.67
C ALA A 336 -9.99 -1.46 -22.16
N SER A 337 -10.53 -2.38 -22.97
CA SER A 337 -10.81 -2.16 -24.39
C SER A 337 -11.94 -1.16 -24.65
N LYS A 338 -12.79 -0.84 -23.66
CA LYS A 338 -13.94 0.07 -23.80
C LYS A 338 -13.57 1.56 -23.78
N GLY A 339 -12.27 1.89 -23.77
CA GLY A 339 -11.79 3.27 -23.80
C GLY A 339 -11.79 3.93 -22.43
N ASN A 340 -12.51 5.05 -22.26
CA ASN A 340 -12.60 5.71 -20.96
C ASN A 340 -13.47 4.87 -20.01
N TYR A 341 -12.80 4.22 -19.05
CA TYR A 341 -13.43 3.38 -18.04
C TYR A 341 -14.58 4.09 -17.31
N GLN A 342 -14.43 5.37 -16.97
CA GLN A 342 -15.47 6.09 -16.22
C GLN A 342 -16.69 6.40 -17.09
N ASP A 343 -16.49 6.79 -18.35
CA ASP A 343 -17.59 7.05 -19.29
C ASP A 343 -18.33 5.74 -19.58
N TRP A 344 -17.57 4.65 -19.74
CA TRP A 344 -18.13 3.32 -19.88
C TRP A 344 -18.93 2.93 -18.64
N LEU A 345 -18.42 3.08 -17.41
CA LEU A 345 -19.13 2.84 -16.14
C LEU A 345 -20.36 3.74 -15.92
N ASN A 346 -20.47 4.85 -16.65
CA ASN A 346 -21.62 5.74 -16.59
C ASN A 346 -22.68 5.42 -17.66
N SER A 347 -22.35 4.62 -18.68
CA SER A 347 -23.26 4.30 -19.77
C SER A 347 -24.24 3.15 -19.49
N ALA A 348 -24.13 2.42 -18.37
CA ALA A 348 -25.09 1.39 -18.00
C ALA A 348 -26.41 2.04 -17.66
N SER A 349 -27.41 1.67 -18.45
CA SER A 349 -28.80 2.02 -18.24
C SER A 349 -29.57 0.93 -17.50
N VAL A 350 -29.07 -0.31 -17.50
CA VAL A 350 -29.77 -1.44 -16.89
C VAL A 350 -29.41 -1.52 -15.41
N THR A 351 -30.45 -1.41 -14.58
CA THR A 351 -30.36 -1.66 -13.15
C THR A 351 -31.12 -2.94 -12.86
N GLU A 352 -30.47 -3.89 -12.20
CA GLU A 352 -31.11 -5.13 -11.74
C GLU A 352 -30.87 -5.32 -10.24
N GLU A 353 -31.84 -5.93 -9.56
CA GLU A 353 -31.62 -6.34 -8.18
C GLU A 353 -30.70 -7.57 -8.13
N ARG A 354 -29.67 -7.52 -7.28
CA ARG A 354 -28.72 -8.61 -7.06
C ARG A 354 -28.44 -8.84 -5.60
N SER A 355 -28.18 -10.10 -5.26
CA SER A 355 -27.64 -10.46 -3.95
C SER A 355 -26.17 -10.09 -3.89
N LEU A 356 -25.77 -9.33 -2.87
CA LEU A 356 -24.38 -8.95 -2.66
C LEU A 356 -23.48 -10.15 -2.34
N SER A 357 -24.04 -11.22 -1.78
CA SER A 357 -23.30 -12.47 -1.51
C SER A 357 -22.89 -13.22 -2.78
N ASP A 358 -23.61 -13.01 -3.88
CA ASP A 358 -23.45 -13.78 -5.12
C ASP A 358 -22.44 -13.12 -6.07
N LEU A 359 -22.08 -11.86 -5.80
CA LEU A 359 -21.13 -11.10 -6.59
C LEU A 359 -19.70 -11.60 -6.36
N GLN A 360 -18.98 -11.84 -7.46
CA GLN A 360 -17.55 -12.07 -7.47
C GLN A 360 -16.80 -10.73 -7.37
N THR A 361 -15.62 -10.67 -6.76
CA THR A 361 -14.86 -9.41 -6.66
C THR A 361 -13.57 -9.48 -7.50
N PHE A 362 -13.31 -8.46 -8.34
CA PHE A 362 -11.93 -7.99 -8.52
C PHE A 362 -11.54 -7.32 -7.19
N GLN A 363 -10.32 -6.97 -6.86
CA GLN A 363 -9.98 -6.52 -5.49
C GLN A 363 -10.15 -7.61 -4.42
N THR A 364 -9.07 -7.80 -3.69
CA THR A 364 -8.94 -8.72 -2.57
C THR A 364 -9.03 -7.99 -1.22
N TRP A 365 -9.06 -6.65 -1.26
CA TRP A 365 -9.00 -5.79 -0.08
C TRP A 365 -9.82 -4.52 -0.31
N VAL A 366 -10.43 -4.06 0.78
CA VAL A 366 -11.11 -2.74 0.86
C VAL A 366 -10.62 -2.01 2.11
N GLY A 367 -10.45 -0.69 2.02
CA GLY A 367 -10.03 0.16 3.12
C GLY A 367 -11.10 0.27 4.20
N SER A 368 -10.77 -0.07 5.44
CA SER A 368 -11.69 -0.07 6.58
C SER A 368 -12.30 1.30 6.85
N ASP A 369 -11.51 2.37 6.77
CA ASP A 369 -12.00 3.74 7.01
C ASP A 369 -13.05 4.15 5.97
N LYS A 370 -12.83 3.79 4.70
CA LYS A 370 -13.82 4.05 3.64
C LYS A 370 -15.09 3.24 3.81
N VAL A 371 -15.00 2.01 4.29
CA VAL A 371 -16.18 1.20 4.62
C VAL A 371 -16.95 1.86 5.77
N LYS A 372 -16.28 2.30 6.84
CA LYS A 372 -16.89 3.02 7.96
C LYS A 372 -17.58 4.31 7.52
N ASP A 373 -16.94 5.10 6.65
CA ASP A 373 -17.52 6.30 6.07
C ASP A 373 -18.84 5.98 5.34
N TYR A 374 -18.87 4.90 4.55
CA TYR A 374 -20.08 4.49 3.85
C TYR A 374 -21.16 3.92 4.76
N ILE A 375 -20.82 3.23 5.86
CA ILE A 375 -21.79 2.81 6.87
C ILE A 375 -22.41 4.03 7.55
N ALA A 376 -21.61 5.03 7.92
CA ALA A 376 -22.12 6.28 8.50
C ALA A 376 -23.02 7.03 7.50
N LYS A 377 -22.63 7.06 6.23
CA LYS A 377 -23.44 7.63 5.15
C LYS A 377 -24.76 6.87 4.97
N TYR A 378 -24.71 5.53 5.06
CA TYR A 378 -25.89 4.65 4.97
C TYR A 378 -26.91 4.95 6.05
N ALA A 379 -26.47 5.10 7.30
CA ALA A 379 -27.35 5.45 8.41
C ALA A 379 -28.08 6.78 8.21
N LYS A 380 -27.50 7.70 7.42
CA LYS A 380 -28.06 9.02 7.14
C LYS A 380 -28.94 9.07 5.89
N GLU A 381 -28.53 8.42 4.81
CA GLU A 381 -29.13 8.57 3.48
C GLU A 381 -29.94 7.35 3.01
N GLY A 382 -29.81 6.21 3.70
CA GLY A 382 -30.48 4.95 3.34
C GLY A 382 -29.81 4.19 2.18
N VAL A 383 -30.43 3.07 1.78
CA VAL A 383 -29.84 2.11 0.80
C VAL A 383 -29.68 2.71 -0.59
N GLY A 384 -30.69 3.47 -1.04
CA GLY A 384 -30.85 3.85 -2.45
C GLY A 384 -29.67 4.64 -3.01
N ASP A 385 -29.15 5.61 -2.27
CA ASP A 385 -28.05 6.47 -2.74
C ASP A 385 -26.69 5.77 -2.71
N LEU A 386 -26.48 4.83 -1.80
CA LEU A 386 -25.27 4.00 -1.79
C LEU A 386 -25.27 2.97 -2.93
N ALA A 387 -26.42 2.37 -3.24
CA ALA A 387 -26.53 1.35 -4.27
C ALA A 387 -26.21 1.89 -5.68
N LYS A 388 -26.51 3.17 -5.97
CA LYS A 388 -26.22 3.82 -7.27
C LYS A 388 -24.73 3.71 -7.69
N GLY A 389 -23.84 3.63 -6.71
CA GLY A 389 -22.40 3.53 -6.93
C GLY A 389 -21.87 2.10 -7.09
N ILE A 390 -22.73 1.08 -7.16
CA ILE A 390 -22.33 -0.32 -7.33
C ILE A 390 -22.50 -0.70 -8.79
N VAL A 391 -21.41 -1.14 -9.41
CA VAL A 391 -21.38 -1.55 -10.82
C VAL A 391 -20.93 -3.00 -10.91
N VAL A 392 -21.73 -3.79 -11.61
CA VAL A 392 -21.53 -5.21 -11.84
C VAL A 392 -21.33 -5.46 -13.33
N VAL A 393 -20.45 -6.39 -13.63
CA VAL A 393 -20.13 -6.86 -14.97
C VAL A 393 -20.54 -8.32 -15.05
N ARG A 394 -21.46 -8.65 -15.96
CA ARG A 394 -21.82 -10.01 -16.27
C ARG A 394 -20.93 -10.56 -17.37
N TYR A 395 -20.29 -11.69 -17.09
CA TYR A 395 -19.44 -12.38 -18.05
C TYR A 395 -19.57 -13.88 -17.88
N LYS A 396 -19.87 -14.60 -18.97
CA LYS A 396 -20.07 -16.06 -18.98
C LYS A 396 -21.05 -16.51 -17.88
N GLY A 397 -22.17 -15.79 -17.74
CA GLY A 397 -23.20 -16.06 -16.74
C GLY A 397 -22.84 -15.77 -15.28
N LYS A 398 -21.69 -15.16 -14.99
CA LYS A 398 -21.28 -14.75 -13.64
C LYS A 398 -21.27 -13.25 -13.49
N ASP A 399 -21.67 -12.77 -12.32
CA ASP A 399 -21.71 -11.35 -11.98
C ASP A 399 -20.48 -10.95 -11.15
N TRP A 400 -19.70 -9.99 -11.66
CA TRP A 400 -18.45 -9.49 -11.07
C TRP A 400 -18.58 -8.03 -10.67
N LEU A 401 -18.26 -7.70 -9.42
CA LEU A 401 -18.26 -6.36 -8.87
C LEU A 401 -17.08 -5.55 -9.42
N ALA A 402 -17.34 -4.75 -10.46
CA ALA A 402 -16.35 -3.94 -11.16
C ALA A 402 -16.02 -2.63 -10.43
N ASP A 403 -17.02 -2.00 -9.81
CA ASP A 403 -16.86 -0.80 -8.98
C ASP A 403 -17.83 -0.81 -7.80
N GLY A 404 -17.48 -0.09 -6.74
CA GLY A 404 -18.31 0.01 -5.52
C GLY A 404 -18.00 -1.03 -4.45
N ASN A 405 -16.82 -1.67 -4.47
CA ASN A 405 -16.40 -2.67 -3.47
C ASN A 405 -16.60 -2.21 -2.02
N HIS A 406 -16.17 -0.99 -1.67
CA HIS A 406 -16.36 -0.42 -0.34
C HIS A 406 -17.83 -0.22 0.04
N ARG A 407 -18.69 0.15 -0.93
CA ARG A 407 -20.13 0.36 -0.71
C ARG A 407 -20.85 -0.97 -0.52
N ALA A 408 -20.53 -1.96 -1.36
CA ALA A 408 -21.07 -3.31 -1.24
C ALA A 408 -20.68 -3.94 0.11
N ALA A 409 -19.42 -3.78 0.54
CA ALA A 409 -18.97 -4.22 1.86
C ALA A 409 -19.73 -3.50 3.00
N ALA A 410 -19.89 -2.17 2.90
CA ALA A 410 -20.64 -1.39 3.89
C ALA A 410 -22.12 -1.81 3.99
N LEU A 411 -22.77 -2.11 2.85
CA LEU A 411 -24.16 -2.57 2.80
C LEU A 411 -24.32 -3.97 3.40
N LEU A 412 -23.42 -4.91 3.06
CA LEU A 412 -23.38 -6.24 3.67
C LEU A 412 -23.23 -6.17 5.20
N LEU A 413 -22.28 -5.36 5.68
CA LEU A 413 -22.07 -5.12 7.11
C LEU A 413 -23.25 -4.45 7.81
N SER A 414 -24.06 -3.70 7.06
CA SER A 414 -25.28 -3.07 7.56
C SER A 414 -26.50 -4.00 7.47
N GLY A 415 -26.30 -5.29 7.15
CA GLY A 415 -27.38 -6.29 7.04
C GLY A 415 -28.17 -6.24 5.73
N VAL A 416 -27.74 -5.45 4.74
CA VAL A 416 -28.39 -5.36 3.43
C VAL A 416 -27.81 -6.43 2.51
N ASN A 417 -28.63 -7.41 2.14
CA ASN A 417 -28.19 -8.53 1.32
C ASN A 417 -28.50 -8.36 -0.18
N ARG A 418 -29.49 -7.54 -0.54
CA ARG A 418 -29.91 -7.33 -1.94
C ARG A 418 -29.94 -5.84 -2.27
N VAL A 419 -29.42 -5.48 -3.43
CA VAL A 419 -29.37 -4.08 -3.88
C VAL A 419 -29.58 -4.01 -5.39
N ASN A 420 -30.14 -2.89 -5.83
CA ASN A 420 -30.20 -2.55 -7.25
C ASN A 420 -28.81 -2.11 -7.71
N VAL A 421 -28.20 -2.89 -8.62
CA VAL A 421 -26.87 -2.65 -9.19
C VAL A 421 -26.97 -2.29 -10.65
N ARG A 422 -26.04 -1.48 -11.15
CA ARG A 422 -25.89 -1.24 -12.60
C ARG A 422 -25.14 -2.40 -13.21
N ILE A 423 -25.72 -3.05 -14.24
CA ILE A 423 -25.12 -4.24 -14.87
C ILE A 423 -24.63 -3.93 -16.28
N TYR A 424 -23.46 -4.48 -16.61
CA TYR A 424 -22.90 -4.53 -17.95
C TYR A 424 -22.70 -5.97 -18.40
N ASP A 425 -23.36 -6.37 -19.48
CA ASP A 425 -23.05 -7.64 -20.13
C ASP A 425 -21.79 -7.49 -21.01
N LEU A 426 -20.80 -8.36 -20.77
CA LEU A 426 -19.52 -8.41 -21.49
C LEU A 426 -19.37 -9.62 -22.42
N GLU A 427 -20.46 -10.33 -22.71
CA GLU A 427 -20.46 -11.48 -23.63
C GLU A 427 -19.84 -11.13 -25.00
#